data_AF-R6HRN1-F1
#
_entry.id   AF-R6HRN1-F1
#
_cell.length_a   1.000
_cell.length_b   1.000
_cell.length_c   1.000
_cell.angle_alpha   90.00
_cell.angle_beta   90.00
_cell.angle_gamma   90.00
#
_symmetry.space_group_name_H-M   'P 1'
#
loop_
_entity.id
_entity.type
_entity.pdbx_description
1 polymer ?
#
loop_
_entity_poly.entity_id
_entity_poly.type
_entity_poly.pdbx_seq_one_letter_code
_entity_poly.pdbx_strand_id
1 'polypeptide(L)'
;MEVKKWSEYSESEKQTLLNHLFTYYGKLIFNLEELEMFSYLTSKIPDTLFKIFVSSYLVGENGQTIILEVLRNEKEKQIAALKKKIDNYNAEELKEYENEFLAEIVKTYNTPEAPIPLSEEEIKRQLTKMFGI
;
A
#
# COMPACT_ATOMS: atom_id res chain seq x y z
N MET A 1 6.53 0.38 -17.85
CA MET A 1 7.19 1.36 -16.96
C MET A 1 8.58 0.83 -16.63
N GLU A 2 9.62 1.66 -16.65
CA GLU A 2 10.98 1.24 -16.32
C GLU A 2 11.26 1.40 -14.82
N VAL A 3 12.13 0.56 -14.26
CA VAL A 3 12.58 0.67 -12.88
C VAL A 3 13.53 1.86 -12.76
N LYS A 4 13.18 2.83 -11.93
CA LYS A 4 13.99 4.01 -11.58
C LYS A 4 13.72 4.41 -10.14
N LYS A 5 14.46 5.39 -9.60
CA LYS A 5 14.26 5.85 -8.22
C LYS A 5 12.90 6.52 -8.08
N TRP A 6 12.30 6.47 -6.88
CA TRP A 6 10.99 7.08 -6.64
C TRP A 6 10.91 8.56 -7.07
N SER A 7 11.99 9.31 -6.82
CA SER A 7 12.11 10.74 -7.18
C SER A 7 12.16 11.00 -8.69
N GLU A 8 12.41 9.98 -9.52
CA GLU A 8 12.56 10.09 -10.97
C GLU A 8 11.25 9.74 -11.72
N TYR A 9 10.22 9.27 -11.01
CA TYR A 9 8.89 9.10 -11.58
C TYR A 9 8.16 10.43 -11.66
N SER A 10 7.44 10.62 -12.77
CA SER A 10 6.48 11.70 -12.89
C SER A 10 5.32 11.50 -11.91
N GLU A 11 4.58 12.57 -11.62
CA GLU A 11 3.42 12.48 -10.73
C GLU A 11 2.35 11.49 -11.23
N SER A 12 2.16 11.36 -12.55
CA SER A 12 1.24 10.37 -13.11
C SER A 12 1.75 8.94 -12.98
N GLU A 13 3.06 8.70 -13.12
CA GLU A 13 3.66 7.39 -12.89
C GLU A 13 3.54 6.99 -11.42
N LYS A 14 3.80 7.92 -10.49
CA LYS A 14 3.64 7.68 -9.04
C LYS A 14 2.21 7.28 -8.70
N GLN A 15 1.21 8.02 -9.19
CA GLN A 15 -0.20 7.69 -8.99
C GLN A 15 -0.54 6.31 -9.56
N THR A 16 -0.04 6.00 -10.75
CA THR A 16 -0.25 4.70 -11.41
C THR A 16 0.29 3.56 -10.55
N LEU A 17 1.53 3.67 -10.06
CA LEU A 17 2.15 2.65 -9.20
C LEU A 17 1.45 2.51 -7.86
N LEU A 18 1.04 3.62 -7.22
CA LEU A 18 0.30 3.58 -5.95
C LEU A 18 -1.08 2.95 -6.08
N ASN A 19 -1.80 3.23 -7.17
CA ASN A 19 -3.09 2.60 -7.46
C ASN A 19 -2.94 1.10 -7.77
N HIS A 20 -1.89 0.73 -8.51
CA HIS A 20 -1.53 -0.68 -8.72
C HIS A 20 -1.26 -1.37 -7.38
N LEU A 21 -0.41 -0.79 -6.53
CA LEU A 21 -0.10 -1.32 -5.19
C LEU A 21 -1.35 -1.57 -4.34
N PHE A 22 -2.25 -0.59 -4.29
CA PHE A 22 -3.45 -0.63 -3.47
C PHE A 22 -4.44 -1.71 -3.92
N THR A 23 -4.48 -2.01 -5.21
CA THR A 23 -5.42 -2.98 -5.79
C THR A 23 -4.81 -4.38 -5.91
N TYR A 24 -3.57 -4.48 -6.38
CA TYR A 24 -2.88 -5.74 -6.68
C TYR A 24 -2.50 -6.52 -5.42
N TYR A 25 -1.98 -5.83 -4.40
CA TYR A 25 -1.64 -6.45 -3.11
C TYR A 25 -2.79 -6.38 -2.10
N GLY A 26 -4.02 -6.17 -2.57
CA GLY A 26 -5.18 -5.97 -1.72
C GLY A 26 -5.47 -7.18 -0.82
N LYS A 27 -5.54 -6.95 0.49
CA LYS A 27 -5.92 -7.95 1.51
C LYS A 27 -7.26 -7.63 2.18
N LEU A 28 -7.66 -6.37 2.16
CA LEU A 28 -8.98 -5.95 2.61
C LEU A 28 -9.87 -5.58 1.42
N ILE A 29 -11.15 -5.94 1.53
CA ILE A 29 -12.24 -5.40 0.72
C ILE A 29 -12.37 -3.92 1.06
N PHE A 30 -12.52 -3.10 0.02
CA PHE A 30 -12.77 -1.68 0.12
C PHE A 30 -13.93 -1.29 -0.78
N ASN A 31 -14.61 -0.21 -0.42
CA ASN A 31 -15.72 0.33 -1.19
C ASN A 31 -15.25 1.43 -2.16
N LEU A 32 -16.19 1.97 -2.96
CA LEU A 32 -15.89 3.02 -3.93
C LEU A 32 -15.40 4.31 -3.26
N GLU A 33 -16.00 4.72 -2.15
CA GLU A 33 -15.62 5.93 -1.41
C GLU A 33 -14.16 5.84 -0.92
N GLU A 34 -13.75 4.69 -0.38
CA GLU A 34 -12.39 4.44 0.07
C GLU A 34 -11.37 4.45 -1.09
N LEU A 35 -11.77 3.91 -2.24
CA LEU A 35 -10.95 3.95 -3.45
C LEU A 35 -10.79 5.39 -3.97
N GLU A 36 -11.86 6.17 -3.99
CA GLU A 36 -11.84 7.58 -4.40
C GLU A 36 -11.00 8.43 -3.45
N MET A 37 -11.14 8.21 -2.14
CA MET A 37 -10.30 8.86 -1.13
C MET A 37 -8.82 8.49 -1.31
N PHE A 38 -8.51 7.21 -1.52
CA PHE A 38 -7.14 6.78 -1.77
C PHE A 38 -6.57 7.44 -3.03
N SER A 39 -7.30 7.39 -4.15
CA SER A 39 -6.92 8.02 -5.41
C SER A 39 -6.66 9.52 -5.23
N TYR A 40 -7.53 10.23 -4.50
CA TYR A 40 -7.32 11.62 -4.14
C TYR A 40 -6.01 11.82 -3.36
N LEU A 41 -5.71 10.98 -2.36
CA LEU A 41 -4.46 11.06 -1.60
C LEU A 41 -3.21 10.81 -2.46
N THR A 42 -3.29 9.94 -3.47
CA THR A 42 -2.17 9.73 -4.41
C THR A 42 -1.79 11.02 -5.15
N SER A 43 -2.73 11.94 -5.34
CA SER A 43 -2.48 13.26 -5.95
C SER A 43 -1.95 14.31 -4.98
N LYS A 44 -2.07 14.09 -3.66
CA LYS A 44 -1.74 15.08 -2.63
C LYS A 44 -0.47 14.75 -1.87
N ILE A 45 -0.27 13.49 -1.55
CA ILE A 45 0.81 13.02 -0.67
C ILE A 45 1.46 11.72 -1.20
N PRO A 46 1.82 11.62 -2.49
CA PRO A 46 2.32 10.38 -3.09
C PRO A 46 3.54 9.82 -2.37
N ASP A 47 4.50 10.69 -1.99
CA ASP A 47 5.73 10.26 -1.31
C ASP A 47 5.46 9.67 0.08
N THR A 48 4.46 10.21 0.79
CA THR A 48 4.06 9.67 2.10
C THR A 48 3.40 8.30 1.96
N LEU A 49 2.52 8.13 0.97
CA LEU A 49 1.87 6.85 0.69
C LEU A 49 2.90 5.79 0.28
N PHE A 50 3.84 6.16 -0.60
CA PHE A 50 4.92 5.27 -1.01
C PHE A 50 5.76 4.82 0.19
N LYS A 51 6.13 5.75 1.08
CA LYS A 51 6.82 5.42 2.33
C LYS A 51 6.03 4.45 3.21
N ILE A 52 4.71 4.60 3.32
CA ILE A 52 3.87 3.64 4.07
C ILE A 52 3.97 2.25 3.45
N PHE A 53 3.85 2.14 2.13
CA PHE A 53 3.96 0.87 1.42
C PHE A 53 5.34 0.21 1.60
N VAL A 54 6.43 0.94 1.39
CA VAL A 54 7.80 0.45 1.62
C VAL A 54 7.99 0.01 3.07
N SER A 55 7.54 0.83 4.02
CA SER A 55 7.67 0.53 5.44
C SER A 55 6.88 -0.70 5.85
N SER A 56 5.69 -0.89 5.27
CA SER A 56 4.86 -2.08 5.52
C SER A 56 5.55 -3.32 4.98
N TYR A 57 6.06 -3.24 3.75
CA TYR A 57 6.81 -4.32 3.12
C TYR A 57 8.01 -4.76 3.98
N LEU A 58 8.80 -3.78 4.46
CA LEU A 58 9.96 -4.02 5.33
C LEU A 58 9.62 -4.81 6.60
N VAL A 59 8.48 -4.52 7.23
CA VAL A 59 8.08 -5.16 8.50
C VAL A 59 7.15 -6.36 8.30
N GLY A 60 6.95 -6.81 7.06
CA GLY A 60 6.07 -7.93 6.71
C GLY A 60 4.58 -7.63 6.87
N GLU A 61 4.19 -6.35 6.84
CA GLU A 61 2.81 -5.89 6.88
C GLU A 61 2.29 -5.49 5.50
N ASN A 62 0.98 -5.32 5.38
CA ASN A 62 0.33 -4.95 4.13
C ASN A 62 -0.04 -3.46 4.12
N GLY A 63 0.60 -2.69 3.23
CA GLY A 63 0.40 -1.24 3.16
C GLY A 63 -1.05 -0.82 2.85
N GLN A 64 -1.77 -1.59 2.03
CA GLN A 64 -3.19 -1.32 1.76
C GLN A 64 -4.05 -1.46 3.02
N THR A 65 -3.79 -2.49 3.83
CA THR A 65 -4.46 -2.70 5.12
C THR A 65 -4.26 -1.50 6.04
N ILE A 66 -3.02 -1.04 6.21
CA ILE A 66 -2.71 0.13 7.04
C ILE A 66 -3.45 1.38 6.54
N ILE A 67 -3.42 1.63 5.23
CA ILE A 67 -4.07 2.79 4.62
C ILE A 67 -5.58 2.75 4.84
N LEU A 68 -6.22 1.59 4.60
CA LEU A 68 -7.67 1.44 4.81
C LEU A 68 -8.07 1.61 6.26
N GLU A 69 -7.30 1.08 7.22
CA GLU A 69 -7.58 1.27 8.65
C GLU A 69 -7.45 2.75 9.07
N VAL A 70 -6.47 3.47 8.51
CA VAL A 70 -6.34 4.92 8.70
C VAL A 70 -7.55 5.66 8.11
N LEU A 71 -8.01 5.30 6.92
CA LEU A 71 -9.21 5.89 6.31
C LEU A 71 -10.47 5.63 7.15
N ARG A 72 -10.57 4.44 7.78
CA ARG A 72 -11.75 3.95 8.53
C ARG A 72 -11.89 4.41 9.98
N ASN A 73 -11.02 5.30 10.49
CA ASN A 73 -11.03 5.93 11.83
C ASN A 73 -10.03 5.43 12.90
N GLU A 74 -8.85 4.91 12.55
CA GLU A 74 -7.75 4.71 13.54
C GLU A 74 -6.44 5.43 13.16
N LYS A 75 -6.56 6.68 12.71
CA LYS A 75 -5.49 7.44 12.03
C LYS A 75 -4.16 7.53 12.79
N GLU A 76 -4.18 7.76 14.10
CA GLU A 76 -2.96 8.14 14.83
C GLU A 76 -2.19 6.95 15.41
N LYS A 77 -2.89 5.90 15.87
CA LYS A 77 -2.25 4.76 16.53
C LYS A 77 -1.47 3.89 15.55
N GLN A 78 -2.02 3.63 14.36
CA GLN A 78 -1.38 2.73 13.39
C GLN A 78 -0.12 3.35 12.77
N ILE A 79 -0.16 4.65 12.44
CA ILE A 79 1.02 5.36 11.93
C ILE A 79 2.13 5.40 12.99
N ALA A 80 1.78 5.59 14.28
CA ALA A 80 2.75 5.55 15.37
C ALA A 80 3.34 4.14 15.58
N ALA A 81 2.52 3.10 15.49
CA ALA A 81 2.97 1.71 15.61
C ALA A 81 3.92 1.33 14.47
N LEU A 82 3.60 1.74 13.23
CA LEU A 82 4.46 1.54 12.07
C LEU A 82 5.81 2.24 12.25
N LYS A 83 5.81 3.53 12.65
CA LYS A 83 7.04 4.28 12.94
C LYS A 83 7.95 3.57 13.94
N LYS A 84 7.38 3.11 15.06
CA LYS A 84 8.14 2.40 16.10
C LYS A 84 8.79 1.11 15.59
N LYS A 85 8.18 0.41 14.63
CA LYS A 85 8.76 -0.81 14.02
C LYS A 85 9.90 -0.48 13.05
N ILE A 86 9.78 0.63 12.32
CA ILE A 86 10.81 1.14 11.39
C ILE A 86 12.05 1.60 12.14
N ASP A 87 11.92 2.19 13.34
CA ASP A 87 13.03 2.75 14.13
C ASP A 87 14.16 1.73 14.44
N ASN A 88 13.93 0.43 14.21
CA ASN A 88 14.93 -0.62 14.34
C ASN A 88 15.88 -0.74 13.13
N TYR A 89 15.58 -0.08 12.02
CA TYR A 89 16.34 -0.17 10.78
C TYR A 89 17.16 1.10 10.52
N ASN A 90 18.35 0.93 9.96
CA ASN A 90 19.21 2.05 9.60
C ASN A 90 18.91 2.59 8.20
N ALA A 91 19.47 3.76 7.86
CA ALA A 91 19.19 4.45 6.61
C ALA A 91 19.64 3.70 5.34
N GLU A 92 20.67 2.86 5.43
CA GLU A 92 21.15 2.07 4.29
C GLU A 92 20.22 0.89 4.02
N GLU A 93 19.82 0.16 5.06
CA GLU A 93 18.83 -0.92 4.96
C GLU A 93 17.53 -0.40 4.35
N LEU A 94 17.04 0.75 4.83
CA LEU A 94 15.82 1.37 4.28
C LEU A 94 15.90 1.64 2.78
N LYS A 95 17.09 2.02 2.28
CA LYS A 95 17.30 2.34 0.86
C LYS A 95 17.37 1.08 -0.01
N GLU A 96 17.94 -0.01 0.50
CA GLU A 96 17.97 -1.28 -0.22
C GLU A 96 16.55 -1.82 -0.40
N TYR A 97 15.75 -1.85 0.68
CA TYR A 97 14.35 -2.27 0.63
C TYR A 97 13.50 -1.40 -0.31
N GLU A 98 13.74 -0.08 -0.34
CA GLU A 98 13.03 0.80 -1.30
C GLU A 98 13.29 0.39 -2.75
N ASN A 99 14.54 0.08 -3.11
CA ASN A 99 14.90 -0.33 -4.47
C ASN A 99 14.33 -1.70 -4.83
N GLU A 100 14.42 -2.67 -3.92
CA GLU A 100 13.83 -4.00 -4.10
C GLU A 100 12.32 -3.91 -4.31
N PHE A 101 11.66 -3.15 -3.44
CA PHE A 101 10.23 -2.92 -3.50
C PHE A 101 9.81 -2.27 -4.83
N LEU A 102 10.52 -1.23 -5.29
CA LEU A 102 10.25 -0.60 -6.58
C LEU A 102 10.39 -1.57 -7.75
N ALA A 103 11.44 -2.40 -7.75
CA ALA A 103 11.65 -3.39 -8.79
C ALA A 103 10.48 -4.40 -8.85
N GLU A 104 10.00 -4.86 -7.69
CA GLU A 104 8.85 -5.76 -7.60
C GLU A 104 7.55 -5.13 -8.09
N ILE A 105 7.25 -3.88 -7.69
CA ILE A 105 6.02 -3.20 -8.09
C ILE A 105 6.02 -2.95 -9.60
N VAL A 106 7.13 -2.46 -10.15
CA VAL A 106 7.22 -2.19 -11.59
C VAL A 106 7.11 -3.50 -12.39
N LYS A 107 7.72 -4.58 -11.89
CA LYS A 107 7.59 -5.92 -12.49
C LYS A 107 6.12 -6.35 -12.51
N THR A 108 5.43 -6.31 -11.38
CA THR A 108 4.01 -6.72 -11.29
C THR A 108 3.06 -5.79 -12.02
N TYR A 109 3.39 -4.51 -12.15
CA TYR A 109 2.63 -3.58 -12.99
C TYR A 109 2.77 -3.91 -14.48
N ASN A 110 3.99 -4.18 -14.95
CA ASN A 110 4.25 -4.50 -16.36
C ASN A 110 3.80 -5.91 -16.74
N THR A 111 3.83 -6.83 -15.78
CA THR A 111 3.48 -8.24 -15.98
C THR A 111 2.70 -8.72 -14.76
N PRO A 112 1.39 -8.41 -14.69
CA PRO A 112 0.55 -8.79 -13.56
C PRO A 112 0.46 -10.30 -13.48
N GLU A 113 0.80 -10.86 -12.32
CA GLU A 113 0.45 -12.22 -11.99
C GLU A 113 -1.00 -12.24 -11.48
N ALA A 114 -1.67 -13.39 -11.55
CA ALA A 114 -3.02 -13.49 -11.01
C ALA A 114 -2.97 -13.23 -9.50
N PRO A 115 -3.73 -12.27 -8.96
CA PRO A 115 -3.74 -12.03 -7.52
C PRO A 115 -4.29 -13.27 -6.81
N ILE A 116 -3.71 -13.59 -5.66
CA ILE A 116 -4.22 -14.69 -4.82
C ILE A 116 -5.59 -14.25 -4.28
N PRO A 117 -6.69 -14.91 -4.67
CA PRO A 117 -8.01 -14.50 -4.23
C PRO A 117 -8.16 -14.70 -2.72
N LEU A 118 -8.94 -13.83 -2.07
CA LEU A 118 -9.40 -14.06 -0.71
C LEU A 118 -10.29 -15.31 -0.68
N SER A 119 -10.22 -16.09 0.40
CA SER A 119 -11.14 -17.21 0.60
C SER A 119 -12.58 -16.69 0.78
N GLU A 120 -13.57 -17.50 0.43
CA GLU A 120 -14.99 -17.15 0.64
C GLU A 120 -15.29 -16.81 2.12
N GLU A 121 -14.65 -17.53 3.04
CA GLU A 121 -14.78 -17.28 4.48
C GLU A 121 -14.25 -15.90 4.87
N GLU A 122 -13.09 -15.52 4.33
CA GLU A 122 -12.49 -14.21 4.58
C GLU A 122 -13.31 -13.09 3.96
N ILE A 123 -13.83 -13.29 2.74
CA ILE A 123 -14.74 -12.37 2.09
C ILE A 123 -15.99 -12.15 2.95
N LYS A 124 -16.66 -13.24 3.38
CA LYS A 124 -17.86 -13.15 4.24
C LYS A 124 -17.55 -12.42 5.54
N ARG A 125 -16.45 -12.79 6.23
CA ARG A 125 -16.01 -12.15 7.48
C ARG A 125 -15.84 -10.64 7.32
N GLN A 126 -15.19 -10.20 6.25
CA GLN A 126 -14.96 -8.79 5.98
C GLN A 126 -16.25 -8.05 5.61
N LEU A 127 -17.11 -8.65 4.78
CA LEU A 127 -18.40 -8.06 4.42
C LEU A 127 -19.33 -7.89 5.63
N THR A 128 -19.41 -8.89 6.52
CA THR A 128 -20.15 -8.79 7.79
C THR A 128 -19.62 -7.64 8.64
N LYS A 129 -18.30 -7.46 8.72
CA LYS A 129 -17.70 -6.34 9.47
C LYS A 129 -18.01 -4.98 8.82
N MET A 130 -18.03 -4.89 7.50
CA MET A 130 -18.27 -3.64 6.77
C MET A 130 -19.75 -3.23 6.76
N PHE A 131 -20.66 -4.19 6.61
CA PHE A 131 -22.07 -3.92 6.33
C PHE A 131 -23.04 -4.45 7.39
N GLY A 132 -22.56 -5.19 8.41
CA GLY A 132 -23.39 -5.72 9.50
C GLY A 132 -24.34 -6.84 9.07
N ILE A 133 -24.06 -7.51 7.95
CA ILE A 133 -24.83 -8.63 7.37
C ILE A 133 -24.33 -10.00 7.81
#